data_AF-A0A2U3KXR4-F1
#
_entry.id   AF-A0A2U3KXR4-F1
#
_cell.length_a   1.000
_cell.length_b   1.000
_cell.length_c   1.000
_cell.angle_alpha   90.00
_cell.angle_beta   90.00
_cell.angle_gamma   90.00
#
_symmetry.space_group_name_H-M   'P 1'
#
loop_
_entity.id
_entity.type
_entity.pdbx_description
1 polymer ?
#
loop_
_entity_poly.entity_id
_entity_poly.type
_entity_poly.pdbx_seq_one_letter_code
_entity_poly.pdbx_strand_id
1 'polypeptide(L)'
;MQGLPMVLRVPNRTLPVIKATFRQTHVPRLPLMAAFVVALAVLPAAAKTHPVPLDKNVDSAKCLECHEDKSKGKAVHSAIATGCLSCHEVRVNRDVTRVKLTTTTTQALCLSCHDDKKVQAGQTMHPPAVRDCVKCHDPHQSANPNQLRLATTGETGKENLCLNCHNIGLNTPKDGSRHAALDMGCDTCHVTHKNGERGKIEFAAHLKKDVPALCLGCHDAKDAALQKAHQGQPFGAANCIQCHNPHESAKPKLMQTFLHNPFENKMCDSCHQAAKDGKVVLTNADSRALCLTCHDDKGKQIETAKVQHPGAAGECVACHNPHAGKSPGFLQPDPVTACLACHSDQADQMKKAQLHQPAAVQGCATCHEPHGGENEHLLRAASPNKLCLECHGPDSKVQKLESEHLVSIFDGKVKLPELYFNKVTVLPIKYGRGHPVENHPISDVMDPSDVTKILQAMNCLSCHQPHSSAQPSLLVKDQPNNMAFCMSCHTNLVGGLDKGAAPKGQPQNAPPKGGDQPKAIQK
;
A
#
# COMPACT_ATOMS: atom_id res chain seq x y z
N MET A 1 -48.08 51.54 -29.42
CA MET A 1 -48.61 50.17 -29.48
C MET A 1 -47.46 49.23 -29.11
N GLN A 2 -47.54 48.65 -27.92
CA GLN A 2 -46.58 47.67 -27.38
C GLN A 2 -47.14 46.26 -27.63
N GLY A 3 -46.26 45.28 -27.88
CA GLY A 3 -46.62 43.86 -27.98
C GLY A 3 -45.50 42.98 -27.42
N LEU A 4 -45.78 42.37 -26.27
CA LEU A 4 -45.05 41.26 -25.65
C LEU A 4 -45.29 39.93 -26.40
N PRO A 5 -44.48 38.88 -26.16
CA PRO A 5 -44.92 37.50 -26.29
C PRO A 5 -45.15 36.79 -24.93
N MET A 6 -46.32 36.16 -24.92
CA MET A 6 -46.93 35.10 -24.10
C MET A 6 -46.01 34.16 -23.27
N VAL A 7 -46.36 34.01 -21.98
CA VAL A 7 -45.96 32.89 -21.11
C VAL A 7 -47.19 32.01 -20.86
N LEU A 8 -47.06 30.71 -21.14
CA LEU A 8 -48.06 29.68 -20.82
C LEU A 8 -47.96 29.26 -19.35
N ARG A 9 -49.10 29.28 -18.66
CA ARG A 9 -49.29 29.00 -17.23
C ARG A 9 -49.95 27.63 -17.08
N VAL A 10 -49.37 26.73 -16.29
CA VAL A 10 -49.99 25.45 -15.86
C VAL A 10 -49.78 25.30 -14.34
N PRO A 11 -50.77 24.79 -13.57
CA PRO A 11 -50.99 25.21 -12.18
C PRO A 11 -50.23 24.38 -11.13
N ASN A 12 -49.96 25.06 -10.03
CA ASN A 12 -49.29 24.59 -8.82
C ASN A 12 -50.19 23.62 -8.02
N ARG A 13 -49.82 22.34 -7.93
CA ARG A 13 -50.42 21.39 -6.98
C ARG A 13 -49.51 21.24 -5.77
N THR A 14 -49.88 21.92 -4.69
CA THR A 14 -49.34 21.74 -3.34
C THR A 14 -49.80 20.40 -2.76
N LEU A 15 -48.86 19.50 -2.48
CA LEU A 15 -49.08 18.32 -1.64
C LEU A 15 -49.03 18.72 -0.16
N PRO A 16 -49.91 18.20 0.72
CA PRO A 16 -49.95 18.57 2.12
C PRO A 16 -48.80 17.94 2.92
N VAL A 17 -48.11 18.77 3.70
CA VAL A 17 -47.11 18.39 4.69
C VAL A 17 -47.82 17.78 5.90
N ILE A 18 -47.67 16.47 6.10
CA ILE A 18 -48.11 15.79 7.33
C ILE A 18 -47.08 16.11 8.43
N LYS A 19 -47.43 16.99 9.36
CA LYS A 19 -46.71 17.18 10.62
C LYS A 19 -46.97 15.97 11.53
N ALA A 20 -46.01 15.06 11.63
CA ALA A 20 -46.02 14.05 12.69
C ALA A 20 -45.56 14.69 14.01
N THR A 21 -46.51 14.96 14.90
CA THR A 21 -46.28 15.31 16.30
C THR A 21 -45.89 14.05 17.07
N PHE A 22 -44.60 13.84 17.33
CA PHE A 22 -44.15 12.78 18.22
C PHE A 22 -44.29 13.24 19.68
N ARG A 23 -45.35 12.77 20.34
CA ARG A 23 -45.65 12.99 21.75
C ARG A 23 -44.66 12.15 22.58
N GLN A 24 -43.82 12.80 23.39
CA GLN A 24 -42.95 12.14 24.36
C GLN A 24 -43.82 11.43 25.40
N THR A 25 -43.84 10.10 25.37
CA THR A 25 -44.34 9.27 26.48
C THR A 25 -43.14 8.83 27.32
N HIS A 26 -43.10 9.31 28.58
CA HIS A 26 -42.17 8.85 29.59
C HIS A 26 -42.49 7.39 29.95
N VAL A 27 -41.53 6.49 29.74
CA VAL A 27 -41.56 5.12 30.27
C VAL A 27 -40.45 5.02 31.32
N PRO A 28 -40.73 4.55 32.55
CA PRO A 28 -39.77 4.57 33.64
C PRO A 28 -38.68 3.51 33.46
N ARG A 29 -37.45 3.90 33.78
CA ARG A 29 -36.24 3.07 33.81
C ARG A 29 -36.18 2.27 35.11
N LEU A 30 -36.19 0.94 35.01
CA LEU A 30 -35.61 0.00 35.99
C LEU A 30 -35.21 -1.30 35.25
N PRO A 31 -34.25 -2.09 35.74
CA PRO A 31 -32.94 -2.24 35.13
C PRO A 31 -32.83 -3.53 34.31
N LEU A 32 -32.48 -3.40 33.03
CA LEU A 32 -32.13 -4.53 32.14
C LEU A 32 -30.68 -5.02 32.38
N MET A 33 -30.22 -5.01 33.63
CA MET A 33 -28.86 -5.43 34.04
C MET A 33 -28.78 -6.90 34.48
N ALA A 34 -29.90 -7.63 34.49
CA ALA A 34 -29.92 -9.06 34.88
C ALA A 34 -29.99 -10.04 33.68
N ALA A 35 -30.23 -9.57 32.45
CA ALA A 35 -30.33 -10.45 31.28
C ALA A 35 -29.01 -10.65 30.52
N PHE A 36 -27.98 -9.85 30.81
CA PHE A 36 -26.68 -9.92 30.10
C PHE A 36 -25.67 -10.89 30.72
N VAL A 37 -25.95 -11.44 31.92
CA VAL A 37 -25.03 -12.38 32.61
C VAL A 37 -25.44 -13.85 32.44
N VAL A 38 -26.62 -14.14 31.90
CA VAL A 38 -27.09 -15.54 31.67
C VAL A 38 -26.95 -16.00 30.21
N ALA A 39 -26.65 -15.10 29.26
CA ALA A 39 -26.44 -15.48 27.85
C ALA A 39 -24.98 -15.86 27.50
N LEU A 40 -24.06 -15.85 28.48
CA LEU A 40 -22.65 -16.26 28.31
C LEU A 40 -22.33 -17.63 28.93
N ALA A 41 -23.36 -18.33 29.43
CA ALA A 41 -23.24 -19.73 29.83
C ALA A 41 -23.80 -20.65 28.73
N VAL A 42 -22.88 -21.29 28.01
CA VAL A 42 -23.09 -22.54 27.25
C VAL A 42 -23.95 -22.44 25.98
N LEU A 43 -23.36 -21.88 24.92
CA LEU A 43 -23.42 -22.57 23.63
C LEU A 43 -21.97 -22.78 23.18
N PRO A 44 -21.36 -23.95 23.44
CA PRO A 44 -20.17 -24.30 22.69
C PRO A 44 -20.58 -24.26 21.22
N ALA A 45 -19.86 -23.49 20.41
CA ALA A 45 -19.97 -23.59 18.97
C ALA A 45 -19.92 -25.08 18.63
N ALA A 46 -21.04 -25.65 18.19
CA ALA A 46 -21.14 -27.06 17.90
C ALA A 46 -20.29 -27.30 16.66
N ALA A 47 -18.99 -27.57 16.86
CA ALA A 47 -18.17 -28.12 15.79
C ALA A 47 -18.91 -29.36 15.26
N LYS A 48 -18.99 -29.53 13.94
CA LYS A 48 -19.75 -30.63 13.34
C LYS A 48 -19.22 -31.97 13.89
N THR A 49 -20.12 -32.80 14.41
CA THR A 49 -19.81 -34.16 14.85
C THR A 49 -19.62 -35.04 13.62
N HIS A 50 -18.68 -35.98 13.68
CA HIS A 50 -18.52 -36.97 12.63
C HIS A 50 -19.71 -37.95 12.67
N PRO A 51 -20.36 -38.25 11.54
CA PRO A 51 -21.61 -39.02 11.51
C PRO A 51 -21.43 -40.50 11.88
N VAL A 52 -20.20 -41.01 11.81
CA VAL A 52 -19.84 -42.39 12.17
C VAL A 52 -18.96 -42.39 13.42
N PRO A 53 -19.27 -43.18 14.47
CA PRO A 53 -18.36 -43.38 15.60
C PRO A 53 -17.05 -44.03 15.13
N LEU A 54 -15.91 -43.46 15.55
CA LEU A 54 -14.58 -43.99 15.20
C LEU A 54 -13.77 -44.24 16.47
N ASP A 55 -12.81 -45.17 16.41
CA ASP A 55 -11.78 -45.30 17.45
C ASP A 55 -10.80 -44.12 17.39
N LYS A 56 -10.21 -43.74 18.53
CA LYS A 56 -9.21 -42.67 18.62
C LYS A 56 -7.99 -42.92 17.70
N ASN A 57 -7.60 -44.18 17.53
CA ASN A 57 -6.46 -44.62 16.73
C ASN A 57 -6.91 -45.32 15.44
N VAL A 58 -8.07 -44.93 14.89
CA VAL A 58 -8.62 -45.51 13.67
C VAL A 58 -7.59 -45.54 12.54
N ASP A 59 -7.51 -46.68 11.85
CA ASP A 59 -6.61 -46.85 10.71
C ASP A 59 -7.12 -46.11 9.47
N SER A 60 -6.18 -45.68 8.62
CA SER A 60 -6.48 -44.92 7.40
C SER A 60 -7.32 -45.72 6.42
N ALA A 61 -7.15 -47.05 6.34
CA ALA A 61 -7.99 -47.89 5.49
C ALA A 61 -9.47 -47.76 5.85
N LYS A 62 -9.79 -47.66 7.15
CA LYS A 62 -11.16 -47.49 7.62
C LYS A 62 -11.74 -46.12 7.24
N CYS A 63 -10.93 -45.06 7.26
CA CYS A 63 -11.34 -43.74 6.79
C CYS A 63 -11.66 -43.75 5.28
N LEU A 64 -10.86 -44.47 4.50
CA LEU A 64 -11.00 -44.53 3.04
C LEU A 64 -12.21 -45.34 2.55
N GLU A 65 -12.81 -46.20 3.38
CA GLU A 65 -14.09 -46.86 3.05
C GLU A 65 -15.20 -45.85 2.70
N CYS A 66 -15.15 -44.63 3.26
CA CYS A 66 -16.10 -43.55 2.94
C CYS A 66 -15.44 -42.32 2.28
N HIS A 67 -14.13 -42.12 2.45
CA HIS A 67 -13.38 -40.98 1.93
C HIS A 67 -12.38 -41.36 0.85
N GLU A 68 -12.72 -42.36 0.05
CA GLU A 68 -11.87 -42.88 -1.02
C GLU A 68 -11.41 -41.78 -1.99
N ASP A 69 -12.30 -40.81 -2.25
CA ASP A 69 -12.09 -39.64 -3.10
C ASP A 69 -10.91 -38.75 -2.66
N LYS A 70 -10.52 -38.80 -1.39
CA LYS A 70 -9.38 -38.04 -0.87
C LYS A 70 -8.04 -38.63 -1.30
N SER A 71 -7.99 -39.94 -1.54
CA SER A 71 -6.78 -40.65 -1.94
C SER A 71 -6.68 -40.89 -3.44
N LYS A 72 -7.70 -40.50 -4.22
CA LYS A 72 -7.81 -40.74 -5.66
C LYS A 72 -7.87 -39.42 -6.42
N GLY A 73 -6.96 -39.24 -7.37
CA GLY A 73 -6.91 -38.03 -8.19
C GLY A 73 -5.65 -38.01 -9.05
N LYS A 74 -5.53 -37.01 -9.93
CA LYS A 74 -4.34 -36.85 -10.79
C LYS A 74 -3.12 -36.45 -9.98
N ALA A 75 -3.30 -35.57 -8.99
CA ALA A 75 -2.25 -35.10 -8.11
C ALA A 75 -2.68 -35.33 -6.66
N VAL A 76 -2.42 -36.52 -6.13
CA VAL A 76 -2.66 -36.87 -4.73
C VAL A 76 -1.51 -36.35 -3.87
N HIS A 77 -1.82 -35.76 -2.73
CA HIS A 77 -0.83 -35.27 -1.77
C HIS A 77 -0.09 -36.45 -1.15
N SER A 78 1.24 -36.48 -1.28
CA SER A 78 2.06 -37.62 -0.85
C SER A 78 1.93 -37.93 0.64
N ALA A 79 1.61 -36.93 1.48
CA ALA A 79 1.41 -37.16 2.91
C ALA A 79 0.20 -38.06 3.23
N ILE A 80 -0.73 -38.29 2.30
CA ILE A 80 -1.81 -39.27 2.52
C ILE A 80 -1.24 -40.67 2.77
N ALA A 81 -0.11 -41.01 2.14
CA ALA A 81 0.56 -42.29 2.36
C ALA A 81 1.14 -42.44 3.79
N THR A 82 1.32 -41.34 4.53
CA THR A 82 1.75 -41.36 5.94
C THR A 82 0.61 -41.64 6.92
N GLY A 83 -0.63 -41.74 6.40
CA GLY A 83 -1.84 -41.99 7.17
C GLY A 83 -2.59 -40.71 7.55
N CYS A 84 -3.92 -40.81 7.68
CA CYS A 84 -4.80 -39.65 7.92
C CYS A 84 -4.50 -38.95 9.26
N LEU A 85 -4.03 -39.70 10.27
CA LEU A 85 -3.75 -39.19 11.61
C LEU A 85 -2.47 -38.36 11.71
N SER A 86 -1.65 -38.28 10.65
CA SER A 86 -0.52 -37.34 10.59
C SER A 86 -0.99 -35.89 10.56
N CYS A 87 -2.16 -35.66 9.95
CA CYS A 87 -2.78 -34.34 9.83
C CYS A 87 -4.02 -34.18 10.71
N HIS A 88 -4.72 -35.28 11.00
CA HIS A 88 -5.97 -35.27 11.76
C HIS A 88 -5.84 -35.88 13.15
N GLU A 89 -6.59 -35.33 14.10
CA GLU A 89 -6.79 -35.90 15.43
C GLU A 89 -8.26 -36.30 15.57
N VAL A 90 -8.49 -37.58 15.90
CA VAL A 90 -9.82 -38.10 16.23
C VAL A 90 -10.01 -38.01 17.75
N ARG A 91 -11.05 -37.30 18.17
CA ARG A 91 -11.46 -37.20 19.58
C ARG A 91 -12.81 -37.87 19.77
N VAL A 92 -12.84 -38.83 20.67
CA VAL A 92 -14.03 -39.60 21.03
C VAL A 92 -14.43 -39.24 22.45
N ASN A 93 -15.70 -38.87 22.65
CA ASN A 93 -16.28 -38.68 23.97
C ASN A 93 -17.66 -39.35 23.99
N ARG A 94 -17.74 -40.51 24.68
CA ARG A 94 -18.88 -41.43 24.59
C ARG A 94 -19.16 -41.75 23.11
N ASP A 95 -20.38 -41.51 22.65
CA ASP A 95 -20.80 -41.81 21.27
C ASP A 95 -20.53 -40.67 20.28
N VAL A 96 -19.87 -39.59 20.74
CA VAL A 96 -19.58 -38.42 19.90
C VAL A 96 -18.14 -38.46 19.42
N THR A 97 -17.97 -38.60 18.10
CA THR A 97 -16.67 -38.50 17.42
C THR A 97 -16.50 -37.11 16.78
N ARG A 98 -15.31 -36.53 16.93
CA ARG A 98 -14.91 -35.28 16.25
C ARG A 98 -13.54 -35.49 15.62
N VAL A 99 -13.41 -35.10 14.35
CA VAL A 99 -12.14 -35.08 13.64
C VAL A 99 -11.72 -33.63 13.44
N LYS A 100 -10.50 -33.29 13.84
CA LYS A 100 -9.92 -31.95 13.66
C LYS A 100 -8.49 -32.06 13.18
N LEU A 101 -7.83 -30.94 12.93
CA LEU A 101 -6.39 -30.93 12.64
C LEU A 101 -5.57 -31.16 13.92
N THR A 102 -4.38 -31.74 13.76
CA THR A 102 -3.42 -31.97 14.85
C THR A 102 -2.84 -30.67 15.41
N THR A 103 -2.81 -29.60 14.62
CA THR A 103 -2.38 -28.26 15.04
C THR A 103 -3.56 -27.29 15.15
N THR A 104 -3.31 -26.12 15.75
CA THR A 104 -4.31 -25.07 15.96
C THR A 104 -4.67 -24.31 14.69
N THR A 105 -3.76 -24.24 13.71
CA THR A 105 -3.99 -23.54 12.45
C THR A 105 -3.53 -24.39 11.27
N THR A 106 -4.25 -24.32 10.15
CA THR A 106 -3.89 -25.02 8.91
C THR A 106 -2.47 -24.67 8.48
N GLN A 107 -2.06 -23.41 8.61
CA GLN A 107 -0.70 -22.96 8.30
C GLN A 107 0.36 -23.69 9.15
N ALA A 108 0.17 -23.77 10.47
CA ALA A 108 1.11 -24.45 11.36
C ALA A 108 1.21 -25.95 11.05
N LEU A 109 0.12 -26.58 10.59
CA LEU A 109 0.14 -27.96 10.13
C LEU A 109 1.00 -28.11 8.86
N CYS A 110 0.72 -27.32 7.82
CA CYS A 110 1.44 -27.46 6.56
C CYS A 110 2.95 -27.19 6.75
N LEU A 111 3.29 -26.16 7.54
CA LEU A 111 4.67 -25.75 7.80
C LEU A 111 5.42 -26.64 8.79
N SER A 112 4.78 -27.64 9.41
CA SER A 112 5.53 -28.66 10.17
C SER A 112 6.30 -29.61 9.24
N CYS A 113 5.86 -29.75 7.99
CA CYS A 113 6.53 -30.53 6.96
C CYS A 113 7.16 -29.65 5.86
N HIS A 114 6.52 -28.53 5.50
CA HIS A 114 6.98 -27.60 4.46
C HIS A 114 7.75 -26.41 5.04
N ASP A 115 8.80 -26.70 5.82
CA ASP A 115 9.62 -25.68 6.48
C ASP A 115 10.27 -24.70 5.48
N ASP A 116 10.59 -25.20 4.28
CA ASP A 116 11.16 -24.43 3.17
C ASP A 116 10.23 -23.33 2.63
N LYS A 117 8.93 -23.37 2.99
CA LYS A 117 7.96 -22.34 2.60
C LYS A 117 7.82 -21.22 3.64
N LYS A 118 8.52 -21.31 4.78
CA LYS A 118 8.53 -20.24 5.78
C LYS A 118 9.20 -18.99 5.22
N VAL A 119 8.61 -17.83 5.50
CA VAL A 119 9.21 -16.52 5.19
C VAL A 119 10.03 -16.07 6.40
N GLN A 120 11.30 -15.73 6.17
CA GLN A 120 12.18 -15.25 7.22
C GLN A 120 11.95 -13.77 7.53
N ALA A 121 12.47 -13.31 8.68
CA ALA A 121 12.47 -11.89 9.02
C ALA A 121 13.18 -11.08 7.92
N GLY A 122 12.59 -9.93 7.54
CA GLY A 122 13.11 -9.08 6.46
C GLY A 122 12.78 -9.55 5.04
N GLN A 123 12.22 -10.75 4.86
CA GLN A 123 11.78 -11.21 3.55
C GLN A 123 10.34 -10.79 3.23
N THR A 124 9.98 -10.89 1.95
CA THR A 124 8.61 -10.72 1.46
C THR A 124 8.20 -11.90 0.57
N MET A 125 6.91 -12.20 0.55
CA MET A 125 6.24 -13.20 -0.28
C MET A 125 4.81 -12.71 -0.51
N HIS A 126 4.14 -13.22 -1.54
CA HIS A 126 2.74 -12.96 -1.80
C HIS A 126 1.89 -13.24 -0.54
N PRO A 127 1.13 -12.25 0.00
CA PRO A 127 0.48 -12.44 1.32
C PRO A 127 -0.44 -13.67 1.44
N PRO A 128 -1.32 -13.98 0.47
CA PRO A 128 -2.03 -15.27 0.39
C PRO A 128 -1.17 -16.52 0.58
N ALA A 129 0.05 -16.57 0.05
CA ALA A 129 0.93 -17.73 0.14
C ALA A 129 1.51 -17.95 1.53
N VAL A 130 1.45 -16.95 2.42
CA VAL A 130 1.95 -17.07 3.78
C VAL A 130 0.86 -17.55 4.74
N ARG A 131 -0.42 -17.18 4.52
CA ARG A 131 -1.46 -17.31 5.56
C ARG A 131 -2.47 -18.42 5.30
N ASP A 132 -2.88 -18.62 4.04
CA ASP A 132 -4.08 -19.40 3.71
C ASP A 132 -3.81 -20.47 2.63
N CYS A 133 -2.93 -21.43 2.93
CA CYS A 133 -2.49 -22.45 1.97
C CYS A 133 -3.65 -23.14 1.23
N VAL A 134 -4.73 -23.46 1.96
CA VAL A 134 -5.88 -24.22 1.41
C VAL A 134 -6.80 -23.40 0.50
N LYS A 135 -6.58 -22.09 0.36
CA LYS A 135 -7.26 -21.29 -0.68
C LYS A 135 -6.74 -21.61 -2.07
N CYS A 136 -5.47 -21.99 -2.16
CA CYS A 136 -4.81 -22.32 -3.42
C CYS A 136 -4.61 -23.81 -3.59
N HIS A 137 -4.33 -24.52 -2.51
CA HIS A 137 -4.08 -25.96 -2.51
C HIS A 137 -5.28 -26.74 -1.95
N ASP A 138 -5.57 -27.88 -2.55
CA ASP A 138 -6.37 -28.90 -1.88
C ASP A 138 -5.42 -29.77 -1.01
N PRO A 139 -5.67 -29.93 0.29
CA PRO A 139 -4.76 -30.68 1.16
C PRO A 139 -4.73 -32.19 0.87
N HIS A 140 -5.65 -32.71 0.05
CA HIS A 140 -5.73 -34.13 -0.25
C HIS A 140 -5.37 -34.45 -1.69
N GLN A 141 -6.12 -33.92 -2.65
CA GLN A 141 -5.88 -34.20 -4.06
C GLN A 141 -6.46 -33.11 -4.94
N SER A 142 -5.88 -32.96 -6.13
CA SER A 142 -6.46 -32.14 -7.18
C SER A 142 -6.30 -32.78 -8.56
N ALA A 143 -7.09 -32.28 -9.51
CA ALA A 143 -6.86 -32.48 -10.93
C ALA A 143 -5.59 -31.77 -11.44
N ASN A 144 -5.11 -30.74 -10.72
CA ASN A 144 -3.97 -29.92 -11.12
C ASN A 144 -2.68 -30.29 -10.36
N PRO A 145 -1.49 -30.10 -10.95
CA PRO A 145 -0.21 -30.31 -10.29
C PRO A 145 -0.08 -29.52 -8.98
N ASN A 146 0.79 -29.98 -8.09
CA ASN A 146 1.02 -29.36 -6.77
C ASN A 146 -0.27 -29.17 -5.95
N GLN A 147 -1.27 -30.01 -6.19
CA GLN A 147 -2.58 -29.96 -5.54
C GLN A 147 -3.31 -28.62 -5.72
N LEU A 148 -3.07 -27.86 -6.79
CA LEU A 148 -3.74 -26.56 -6.98
C LEU A 148 -5.25 -26.73 -7.20
N ARG A 149 -6.10 -25.94 -6.53
CA ARG A 149 -7.56 -26.01 -6.65
C ARG A 149 -8.06 -25.71 -8.06
N LEU A 150 -7.35 -24.84 -8.78
CA LEU A 150 -7.61 -24.45 -10.16
C LEU A 150 -6.27 -24.42 -10.92
N ALA A 151 -6.33 -24.44 -12.25
CA ALA A 151 -5.15 -24.27 -13.08
C ALA A 151 -4.63 -22.82 -12.97
N THR A 152 -3.40 -22.57 -13.38
CA THR A 152 -2.82 -21.21 -13.47
C THR A 152 -3.07 -20.55 -14.83
N THR A 153 -3.68 -21.28 -15.75
CA THR A 153 -4.15 -20.88 -17.07
C THR A 153 -5.67 -20.66 -17.07
N GLY A 154 -6.21 -20.01 -18.09
CA GLY A 154 -7.64 -19.79 -18.27
C GLY A 154 -8.01 -18.31 -18.24
N GLU A 155 -9.19 -18.00 -18.78
CA GLU A 155 -9.64 -16.62 -19.06
C GLU A 155 -10.59 -16.09 -17.99
N THR A 156 -11.05 -16.94 -17.07
CA THR A 156 -12.00 -16.56 -16.03
C THR A 156 -11.53 -16.94 -14.63
N GLY A 157 -12.07 -16.27 -13.60
CA GLY A 157 -11.80 -16.62 -12.20
C GLY A 157 -12.34 -17.99 -11.74
N LYS A 158 -13.07 -18.71 -12.61
CA LYS A 158 -13.51 -20.09 -12.39
C LYS A 158 -12.53 -21.12 -12.94
N GLU A 159 -11.69 -20.73 -13.89
CA GLU A 159 -10.74 -21.62 -14.57
C GLU A 159 -9.32 -21.40 -14.02
N ASN A 160 -8.98 -20.13 -13.79
CA ASN A 160 -7.66 -19.69 -13.36
C ASN A 160 -7.65 -19.36 -11.87
N LEU A 161 -6.74 -19.98 -11.14
CA LEU A 161 -6.55 -19.83 -9.71
C LEU A 161 -6.28 -18.37 -9.31
N CYS A 162 -5.44 -17.68 -10.07
CA CYS A 162 -5.04 -16.31 -9.79
C CYS A 162 -6.22 -15.36 -10.02
N LEU A 163 -7.00 -15.61 -11.08
CA LEU A 163 -8.14 -14.77 -11.46
C LEU A 163 -9.36 -14.93 -10.55
N ASN A 164 -9.32 -15.86 -9.59
CA ASN A 164 -10.35 -15.92 -8.54
C ASN A 164 -10.29 -14.70 -7.60
N CYS A 165 -9.12 -14.05 -7.52
CA CYS A 165 -8.90 -12.84 -6.71
C CYS A 165 -8.44 -11.63 -7.55
N HIS A 166 -7.78 -11.86 -8.69
CA HIS A 166 -7.26 -10.81 -9.57
C HIS A 166 -8.11 -10.64 -10.83
N ASN A 167 -8.15 -9.43 -11.37
CA ASN A 167 -8.85 -9.13 -12.64
C ASN A 167 -7.88 -8.78 -13.78
N ILE A 168 -6.63 -9.22 -13.68
CA ILE A 168 -5.56 -8.88 -14.61
C ILE A 168 -5.82 -9.53 -15.97
N GLY A 169 -5.84 -8.72 -17.02
CA GLY A 169 -6.08 -9.18 -18.38
C GLY A 169 -7.54 -9.51 -18.68
N LEU A 170 -8.47 -9.22 -17.77
CA LEU A 170 -9.90 -9.50 -17.96
C LEU A 170 -10.65 -8.33 -18.59
N ASN A 171 -10.16 -7.11 -18.39
CA ASN A 171 -10.87 -5.88 -18.73
C ASN A 171 -10.04 -4.99 -19.66
N THR A 172 -9.33 -5.60 -20.61
CA THR A 172 -8.51 -4.85 -21.56
C THR A 172 -9.44 -4.06 -22.52
N PRO A 173 -9.27 -2.73 -22.65
CA PRO A 173 -10.06 -1.94 -23.59
C PRO A 173 -9.87 -2.37 -25.05
N LYS A 174 -10.86 -2.09 -25.91
CA LYS A 174 -10.82 -2.46 -27.33
C LYS A 174 -9.57 -1.96 -28.06
N ASP A 175 -9.16 -0.72 -27.77
CA ASP A 175 -7.96 -0.09 -28.36
C ASP A 175 -6.70 -0.26 -27.48
N GLY A 176 -6.84 -1.03 -26.40
CA GLY A 176 -5.76 -1.37 -25.50
C GLY A 176 -4.90 -2.52 -26.02
N SER A 177 -4.15 -3.13 -25.12
CA SER A 177 -3.35 -4.31 -25.42
C SER A 177 -3.27 -5.23 -24.22
N ARG A 178 -3.35 -6.53 -24.48
CA ARG A 178 -3.21 -7.60 -23.49
C ARG A 178 -2.00 -8.45 -23.87
N HIS A 179 -1.18 -8.80 -22.90
CA HIS A 179 -0.01 -9.61 -23.13
C HIS A 179 -0.43 -11.07 -23.36
N ALA A 180 -0.11 -11.62 -24.54
CA ALA A 180 -0.52 -12.97 -24.92
C ALA A 180 0.02 -14.07 -23.99
N ALA A 181 1.14 -13.82 -23.28
CA ALA A 181 1.65 -14.82 -22.33
C ALA A 181 0.73 -15.04 -21.12
N LEU A 182 -0.29 -14.20 -20.90
CA LEU A 182 -1.32 -14.48 -19.89
C LEU A 182 -2.08 -15.79 -20.19
N ASP A 183 -2.19 -16.18 -21.46
CA ASP A 183 -2.88 -17.41 -21.87
C ASP A 183 -2.02 -18.66 -21.62
N MET A 184 -0.70 -18.49 -21.48
CA MET A 184 0.24 -19.53 -21.05
C MET A 184 0.18 -19.77 -19.53
N GLY A 185 -0.56 -18.95 -18.79
CA GLY A 185 -0.74 -19.06 -17.35
C GLY A 185 0.22 -18.20 -16.55
N CYS A 186 -0.25 -17.71 -15.40
CA CYS A 186 0.45 -16.73 -14.58
C CYS A 186 1.78 -17.27 -14.03
N ASP A 187 1.84 -18.57 -13.76
CA ASP A 187 3.04 -19.25 -13.30
C ASP A 187 4.11 -19.37 -14.38
N THR A 188 3.86 -18.97 -15.63
CA THR A 188 4.92 -18.84 -16.64
C THR A 188 5.94 -17.80 -16.20
N CYS A 189 5.49 -16.68 -15.64
CA CYS A 189 6.32 -15.56 -15.20
C CYS A 189 6.47 -15.49 -13.67
N HIS A 190 5.47 -15.96 -12.93
CA HIS A 190 5.39 -15.81 -11.47
C HIS A 190 5.66 -17.12 -10.71
N VAL A 191 6.16 -17.01 -9.48
CA VAL A 191 6.30 -18.09 -8.49
C VAL A 191 5.84 -17.56 -7.14
N THR A 192 4.61 -17.91 -6.77
CA THR A 192 3.92 -17.39 -5.57
C THR A 192 4.66 -17.67 -4.26
N HIS A 193 5.38 -18.80 -4.18
CA HIS A 193 6.18 -19.21 -3.02
C HIS A 193 7.60 -18.65 -3.01
N LYS A 194 7.99 -17.85 -4.01
CA LYS A 194 9.32 -17.23 -4.01
C LYS A 194 9.36 -16.14 -2.95
N ASN A 195 10.34 -16.23 -2.07
CA ASN A 195 10.61 -15.21 -1.06
C ASN A 195 12.02 -14.64 -1.25
N GLY A 196 12.25 -13.48 -0.66
CA GLY A 196 13.55 -12.84 -0.67
C GLY A 196 13.49 -11.45 -0.08
N GLU A 197 14.56 -10.69 -0.25
CA GLU A 197 14.75 -9.37 0.33
C GLU A 197 13.59 -8.43 0.01
N ARG A 198 13.02 -7.81 1.05
CA ARG A 198 11.96 -6.80 0.90
C ARG A 198 12.47 -5.59 0.12
N GLY A 199 11.66 -5.12 -0.82
CA GLY A 199 11.98 -3.95 -1.66
C GLY A 199 12.53 -4.30 -3.05
N LYS A 200 13.00 -5.53 -3.28
CA LYS A 200 13.37 -5.98 -4.63
C LYS A 200 12.13 -6.42 -5.41
N ILE A 201 12.00 -5.90 -6.63
CA ILE A 201 10.83 -6.13 -7.49
C ILE A 201 10.62 -7.61 -7.81
N GLU A 202 11.70 -8.36 -7.98
CA GLU A 202 11.67 -9.81 -8.21
C GLU A 202 10.87 -10.55 -7.13
N PHE A 203 11.03 -10.20 -5.85
CA PHE A 203 10.32 -10.84 -4.75
C PHE A 203 8.97 -10.17 -4.48
N ALA A 204 8.89 -8.85 -4.62
CA ALA A 204 7.65 -8.10 -4.41
C ALA A 204 6.55 -8.47 -5.43
N ALA A 205 6.94 -8.75 -6.68
CA ALA A 205 6.07 -9.18 -7.77
C ALA A 205 6.17 -10.69 -8.06
N HIS A 206 6.85 -11.47 -7.21
CA HIS A 206 6.93 -12.94 -7.29
C HIS A 206 7.46 -13.44 -8.64
N LEU A 207 8.41 -12.73 -9.25
CA LEU A 207 8.93 -13.05 -10.58
C LEU A 207 9.87 -14.26 -10.54
N LYS A 208 9.79 -15.14 -11.54
CA LYS A 208 10.73 -16.27 -11.71
C LYS A 208 12.18 -15.82 -11.81
N LYS A 209 12.41 -14.73 -12.54
CA LYS A 209 13.71 -14.08 -12.75
C LYS A 209 13.50 -12.57 -12.69
N ASP A 210 14.55 -11.83 -12.41
CA ASP A 210 14.51 -10.37 -12.51
C ASP A 210 14.40 -9.89 -13.97
N VAL A 211 14.00 -8.63 -14.14
CA VAL A 211 13.90 -7.97 -15.45
C VAL A 211 15.25 -7.33 -15.79
N PRO A 212 15.77 -7.48 -17.03
CA PRO A 212 15.11 -7.95 -18.24
C PRO A 212 15.18 -9.45 -18.50
N ALA A 213 15.96 -10.22 -17.72
CA ALA A 213 16.22 -11.63 -17.98
C ALA A 213 14.96 -12.50 -18.05
N LEU A 214 13.90 -12.15 -17.31
CA LEU A 214 12.58 -12.80 -17.43
C LEU A 214 11.98 -12.64 -18.84
N CYS A 215 11.92 -11.40 -19.32
CA CYS A 215 11.34 -11.06 -20.61
C CYS A 215 12.19 -11.62 -21.76
N LEU A 216 13.51 -11.52 -21.64
CA LEU A 216 14.46 -12.03 -22.63
C LEU A 216 14.52 -13.55 -22.69
N GLY A 217 13.86 -14.25 -21.77
CA GLY A 217 13.63 -15.69 -21.90
C GLY A 217 12.71 -16.05 -23.08
N CYS A 218 11.89 -15.11 -23.55
CA CYS A 218 10.97 -15.30 -24.68
C CYS A 218 11.16 -14.24 -25.79
N HIS A 219 11.58 -13.03 -25.44
CA HIS A 219 11.80 -11.94 -26.39
C HIS A 219 13.28 -11.83 -26.76
N ASP A 220 13.61 -11.96 -28.04
CA ASP A 220 14.98 -11.71 -28.51
C ASP A 220 15.21 -10.20 -28.66
N ALA A 221 16.13 -9.65 -27.84
CA ALA A 221 16.52 -8.25 -27.96
C ALA A 221 17.14 -7.93 -29.34
N LYS A 222 17.66 -8.92 -30.07
CA LYS A 222 18.25 -8.74 -31.41
C LYS A 222 17.22 -8.85 -32.54
N ASP A 223 15.96 -9.18 -32.23
CA ASP A 223 14.91 -9.25 -33.23
C ASP A 223 14.78 -7.92 -34.00
N ALA A 224 14.75 -8.00 -35.33
CA ALA A 224 14.79 -6.83 -36.19
C ALA A 224 13.52 -5.96 -36.06
N ALA A 225 12.36 -6.58 -35.84
CA ALA A 225 11.11 -5.83 -35.65
C ALA A 225 11.12 -5.11 -34.30
N LEU A 226 11.64 -5.74 -33.24
CA LEU A 226 11.78 -5.14 -31.93
C LEU A 226 12.81 -4.00 -31.92
N GLN A 227 13.97 -4.20 -32.58
CA GLN A 227 14.98 -3.15 -32.78
C GLN A 227 14.41 -1.94 -33.52
N LYS A 228 13.68 -2.18 -34.62
CA LYS A 228 13.01 -1.12 -35.37
C LYS A 228 11.94 -0.41 -34.53
N ALA A 229 11.18 -1.14 -33.72
CA ALA A 229 10.17 -0.55 -32.83
C ALA A 229 10.77 0.39 -31.77
N HIS A 230 12.02 0.14 -31.37
CA HIS A 230 12.79 0.98 -30.43
C HIS A 230 13.74 1.96 -31.14
N GLN A 231 13.54 2.20 -32.44
CA GLN A 231 14.32 3.16 -33.23
C GLN A 231 15.84 2.87 -33.22
N GLY A 232 16.23 1.61 -33.11
CA GLY A 232 17.64 1.20 -33.03
C GLY A 232 18.37 1.66 -31.77
N GLN A 233 17.67 2.22 -30.78
CA GLN A 233 18.27 2.55 -29.49
C GLN A 233 18.49 1.28 -28.67
N PRO A 234 19.62 1.18 -27.93
CA PRO A 234 19.94 0.00 -27.15
C PRO A 234 19.01 -0.11 -25.94
N PHE A 235 18.18 -1.17 -25.93
CA PHE A 235 17.25 -1.47 -24.84
C PHE A 235 17.52 -2.82 -24.15
N GLY A 236 18.50 -3.61 -24.61
CA GLY A 236 18.72 -4.98 -24.13
C GLY A 236 19.01 -5.12 -22.63
N ALA A 237 19.55 -4.06 -22.00
CA ALA A 237 19.77 -3.97 -20.55
C ALA A 237 18.69 -3.14 -19.83
N ALA A 238 17.75 -2.55 -20.58
CA ALA A 238 16.73 -1.69 -20.01
C ALA A 238 15.70 -2.51 -19.22
N ASN A 239 15.15 -1.88 -18.18
CA ASN A 239 14.06 -2.47 -17.45
C ASN A 239 12.75 -2.31 -18.24
N CYS A 240 12.32 -3.39 -18.91
CA CYS A 240 11.15 -3.40 -19.78
C CYS A 240 9.88 -2.87 -19.09
N ILE A 241 9.72 -3.13 -17.78
CA ILE A 241 8.51 -2.78 -17.04
C ILE A 241 8.42 -1.30 -16.61
N GLN A 242 9.46 -0.50 -16.88
CA GLN A 242 9.39 0.95 -16.71
C GLN A 242 8.57 1.62 -17.81
N CYS A 243 8.63 1.09 -19.04
CA CYS A 243 7.91 1.65 -20.19
C CYS A 243 6.72 0.79 -20.62
N HIS A 244 6.76 -0.51 -20.34
CA HIS A 244 5.66 -1.44 -20.63
C HIS A 244 4.97 -1.95 -19.37
N ASN A 245 3.64 -2.09 -19.40
CA ASN A 245 2.88 -2.90 -18.47
C ASN A 245 2.93 -4.36 -18.92
N PRO A 246 3.52 -5.28 -18.16
CA PRO A 246 3.74 -6.66 -18.59
C PRO A 246 2.45 -7.50 -18.72
N HIS A 247 1.29 -6.98 -18.31
CA HIS A 247 0.02 -7.70 -18.34
C HIS A 247 -0.95 -7.14 -19.37
N GLU A 248 -1.34 -5.87 -19.19
CA GLU A 248 -2.32 -5.22 -20.04
C GLU A 248 -2.19 -3.70 -19.95
N SER A 249 -2.67 -3.00 -20.98
CA SER A 249 -2.71 -1.54 -21.00
C SER A 249 -3.93 -1.05 -21.77
N ALA A 250 -4.43 0.14 -21.40
CA ALA A 250 -5.40 0.88 -22.20
C ALA A 250 -4.78 1.48 -23.48
N LYS A 251 -3.44 1.45 -23.60
CA LYS A 251 -2.69 1.88 -24.78
C LYS A 251 -2.19 0.66 -25.57
N PRO A 252 -1.92 0.80 -26.87
CA PRO A 252 -1.34 -0.27 -27.67
C PRO A 252 0.08 -0.63 -27.20
N LYS A 253 0.55 -1.82 -27.59
CA LYS A 253 1.93 -2.31 -27.32
C LYS A 253 2.33 -2.29 -25.85
N LEU A 254 1.36 -2.48 -24.97
CA LEU A 254 1.53 -2.57 -23.53
C LEU A 254 2.17 -1.33 -22.91
N MET A 255 2.06 -0.16 -23.51
CA MET A 255 2.69 1.04 -22.97
C MET A 255 2.14 1.40 -21.59
N GLN A 256 2.96 1.93 -20.69
CA GLN A 256 2.48 2.39 -19.38
C GLN A 256 1.40 3.48 -19.52
N THR A 257 0.65 3.69 -18.43
CA THR A 257 -0.49 4.62 -18.39
C THR A 257 -0.11 6.04 -18.81
N PHE A 258 1.00 6.56 -18.28
CA PHE A 258 1.47 7.91 -18.54
C PHE A 258 2.64 7.84 -19.51
N LEU A 259 2.51 8.54 -20.64
CA LEU A 259 3.56 8.69 -21.65
C LEU A 259 4.00 10.15 -21.72
N HIS A 260 5.30 10.36 -21.82
CA HIS A 260 5.87 11.66 -22.08
C HIS A 260 5.54 12.07 -23.52
N ASN A 261 5.09 13.30 -23.73
CA ASN A 261 4.53 13.71 -25.02
C ASN A 261 5.51 13.53 -26.21
N PRO A 262 6.80 13.91 -26.13
CA PRO A 262 7.77 13.59 -27.19
C PRO A 262 7.90 12.09 -27.47
N PHE A 263 7.84 11.25 -26.43
CA PHE A 263 7.91 9.80 -26.56
C PHE A 263 6.64 9.23 -27.22
N GLU A 264 5.46 9.64 -26.77
CA GLU A 264 4.18 9.22 -27.33
C GLU A 264 4.07 9.58 -28.82
N ASN A 265 4.61 10.73 -29.21
CA ASN A 265 4.64 11.22 -30.59
C ASN A 265 5.87 10.76 -31.40
N LYS A 266 6.70 9.86 -30.86
CA LYS A 266 7.88 9.27 -31.53
C LYS A 266 8.93 10.30 -31.98
N MET A 267 9.05 11.41 -31.27
CA MET A 267 10.04 12.47 -31.51
C MET A 267 11.40 12.10 -30.90
N CYS A 268 11.90 10.90 -31.20
CA CYS A 268 13.08 10.35 -30.55
C CYS A 268 14.34 11.17 -30.85
N ASP A 269 14.44 11.72 -32.04
CA ASP A 269 15.54 12.56 -32.55
C ASP A 269 15.65 13.92 -31.87
N SER A 270 14.62 14.36 -31.15
CA SER A 270 14.66 15.61 -30.36
C SER A 270 15.56 15.47 -29.13
N CYS A 271 15.71 14.23 -28.64
CA CYS A 271 16.47 13.90 -27.43
C CYS A 271 17.65 12.98 -27.70
N HIS A 272 17.54 12.09 -28.69
CA HIS A 272 18.51 11.06 -28.99
C HIS A 272 19.18 11.29 -30.32
N GLN A 273 20.48 10.98 -30.37
CA GLN A 273 21.20 10.76 -31.61
C GLN A 273 21.23 9.26 -31.93
N ALA A 274 21.80 8.90 -33.09
CA ALA A 274 22.10 7.51 -33.39
C ALA A 274 22.96 6.90 -32.27
N ALA A 275 22.56 5.72 -31.81
CA ALA A 275 23.31 5.01 -30.79
C ALA A 275 24.74 4.74 -31.28
N LYS A 276 25.71 4.84 -30.36
CA LYS A 276 27.13 4.64 -30.66
C LYS A 276 27.69 3.61 -29.69
N ASP A 277 28.39 2.60 -30.21
CA ASP A 277 29.01 1.54 -29.41
C ASP A 277 28.04 0.83 -28.46
N GLY A 278 26.79 0.65 -28.90
CA GLY A 278 25.72 0.05 -28.09
C GLY A 278 25.23 0.92 -26.93
N LYS A 279 25.56 2.22 -26.93
CA LYS A 279 25.15 3.19 -25.91
C LYS A 279 24.21 4.23 -26.49
N VAL A 280 23.31 4.70 -25.63
CA VAL A 280 22.44 5.84 -25.90
C VAL A 280 23.29 7.11 -25.98
N VAL A 281 23.03 7.94 -26.98
CA VAL A 281 23.66 9.25 -27.16
C VAL A 281 22.55 10.31 -27.16
N LEU A 282 22.73 11.39 -26.41
CA LEU A 282 21.77 12.49 -26.32
C LEU A 282 22.14 13.63 -27.28
N THR A 283 21.16 14.45 -27.65
CA THR A 283 21.36 15.66 -28.47
C THR A 283 22.07 16.79 -27.72
N ASN A 284 22.03 16.78 -26.38
CA ASN A 284 22.72 17.74 -25.52
C ASN A 284 23.83 17.06 -24.70
N ALA A 285 24.64 17.89 -24.02
CA ALA A 285 25.79 17.43 -23.22
C ALA A 285 25.40 16.46 -22.10
N ASP A 286 24.27 16.71 -21.44
CA ASP A 286 23.75 15.92 -20.33
C ASP A 286 22.22 15.95 -20.29
N SER A 287 21.63 15.12 -19.42
CA SER A 287 20.18 14.97 -19.34
C SER A 287 19.51 16.22 -18.78
N ARG A 288 20.16 16.93 -17.84
CA ARG A 288 19.63 18.16 -17.25
C ARG A 288 19.51 19.26 -18.31
N ALA A 289 20.58 19.53 -19.05
CA ALA A 289 20.61 20.51 -20.13
C ALA A 289 19.57 20.19 -21.21
N LEU A 290 19.37 18.91 -21.52
CA LEU A 290 18.32 18.47 -22.44
C LEU A 290 16.92 18.74 -21.90
N CYS A 291 16.63 18.35 -20.66
CA CYS A 291 15.30 18.55 -20.06
C CYS A 291 14.95 20.05 -19.99
N LEU A 292 15.92 20.90 -19.65
CA LEU A 292 15.74 22.33 -19.50
C LEU A 292 15.57 23.09 -20.82
N THR A 293 15.73 22.45 -21.99
CA THR A 293 15.34 23.08 -23.27
C THR A 293 13.83 23.32 -23.35
N CYS A 294 13.05 22.51 -22.63
CA CYS A 294 11.59 22.57 -22.61
C CYS A 294 11.00 22.82 -21.22
N HIS A 295 11.70 22.42 -20.15
CA HIS A 295 11.27 22.55 -18.75
C HIS A 295 12.09 23.60 -18.00
N ASP A 296 12.37 24.74 -18.64
CA ASP A 296 13.15 25.84 -18.07
C ASP A 296 12.54 26.38 -16.76
N ASP A 297 11.21 26.32 -16.66
CA ASP A 297 10.42 26.70 -15.50
C ASP A 297 10.80 25.88 -14.26
N LYS A 298 11.13 24.59 -14.45
CA LYS A 298 11.58 23.71 -13.37
C LYS A 298 13.01 24.04 -12.96
N GLY A 299 13.89 24.35 -13.90
CA GLY A 299 15.23 24.83 -13.61
C GLY A 299 15.20 26.10 -12.76
N LYS A 300 14.40 27.10 -13.18
CA LYS A 300 14.17 28.33 -12.44
C LYS A 300 13.57 28.07 -11.06
N GLN A 301 12.54 27.23 -10.96
CA GLN A 301 11.93 26.86 -9.67
C GLN A 301 12.98 26.31 -8.71
N ILE A 302 13.81 25.37 -9.19
CA ILE A 302 14.87 24.78 -8.39
C ILE A 302 15.83 25.89 -7.97
N GLU A 303 16.40 26.66 -8.88
CA GLU A 303 17.44 27.65 -8.57
C GLU A 303 16.96 28.80 -7.66
N THR A 304 15.70 29.23 -7.79
CA THR A 304 15.18 30.39 -7.06
C THR A 304 14.38 30.05 -5.81
N ALA A 305 14.11 28.77 -5.54
CA ALA A 305 13.35 28.37 -4.36
C ALA A 305 14.00 28.89 -3.06
N LYS A 306 13.19 29.41 -2.14
CA LYS A 306 13.66 29.85 -0.82
C LYS A 306 14.25 28.69 -0.02
N VAL A 307 13.60 27.53 -0.06
CA VAL A 307 14.09 26.28 0.53
C VAL A 307 14.44 25.33 -0.61
N GLN A 308 15.74 25.17 -0.81
CA GLN A 308 16.32 24.33 -1.85
C GLN A 308 16.22 22.85 -1.49
N HIS A 309 15.95 22.01 -2.50
CA HIS A 309 16.13 20.56 -2.38
C HIS A 309 17.44 20.16 -3.07
N PRO A 310 18.51 19.78 -2.34
CA PRO A 310 19.79 19.44 -2.96
C PRO A 310 19.70 18.34 -4.01
N GLY A 311 18.82 17.35 -3.82
CA GLY A 311 18.59 16.29 -4.80
C GLY A 311 17.99 16.79 -6.11
N ALA A 312 17.22 17.88 -6.10
CA ALA A 312 16.64 18.46 -7.32
C ALA A 312 17.67 19.22 -8.18
N ALA A 313 18.79 19.64 -7.57
CA ALA A 313 19.89 20.27 -8.30
C ALA A 313 20.73 19.26 -9.12
N GLY A 314 20.47 17.95 -8.98
CA GLY A 314 21.14 16.89 -9.73
C GLY A 314 20.50 16.60 -11.10
N GLU A 315 20.71 15.37 -11.59
CA GLU A 315 20.15 14.88 -12.84
C GLU A 315 18.65 14.58 -12.72
N CYS A 316 17.85 15.09 -13.65
CA CYS A 316 16.40 14.88 -13.66
C CYS A 316 16.03 13.39 -13.72
N VAL A 317 16.82 12.61 -14.47
CA VAL A 317 16.57 11.19 -14.69
C VAL A 317 16.87 10.30 -13.49
N ALA A 318 17.48 10.84 -12.42
CA ALA A 318 17.66 10.12 -11.17
C ALA A 318 16.31 9.78 -10.50
N CYS A 319 15.31 10.65 -10.69
CA CYS A 319 13.96 10.48 -10.14
C CYS A 319 12.91 10.23 -11.23
N HIS A 320 13.10 10.77 -12.43
CA HIS A 320 12.12 10.73 -13.51
C HIS A 320 12.52 9.77 -14.63
N ASN A 321 11.56 9.04 -15.21
CA ASN A 321 11.73 8.36 -16.48
C ASN A 321 11.28 9.31 -17.62
N PRO A 322 12.14 9.65 -18.59
CA PRO A 322 11.83 10.64 -19.62
C PRO A 322 10.89 10.14 -20.72
N HIS A 323 10.46 8.88 -20.66
CA HIS A 323 9.62 8.26 -21.69
C HIS A 323 8.22 7.93 -21.19
N ALA A 324 8.13 7.21 -20.07
CA ALA A 324 6.86 6.67 -19.60
C ALA A 324 6.93 6.30 -18.12
N GLY A 325 5.77 6.18 -17.49
CA GLY A 325 5.70 5.79 -16.08
C GLY A 325 4.31 5.38 -15.63
N LYS A 326 4.27 4.78 -14.44
CA LYS A 326 3.03 4.31 -13.78
C LYS A 326 2.31 5.40 -13.01
N SER A 327 2.98 6.53 -12.77
CA SER A 327 2.47 7.67 -12.01
C SER A 327 2.66 8.97 -12.78
N PRO A 328 1.85 10.00 -12.47
CA PRO A 328 2.08 11.36 -12.98
C PRO A 328 3.51 11.81 -12.72
N GLY A 329 4.07 12.57 -13.67
CA GLY A 329 5.47 12.99 -13.64
C GLY A 329 6.49 11.87 -13.85
N PHE A 330 6.07 10.62 -14.11
CA PHE A 330 6.97 9.52 -14.48
C PHE A 330 8.05 9.21 -13.43
N LEU A 331 7.74 9.31 -12.13
CA LEU A 331 8.69 8.95 -11.08
C LEU A 331 9.10 7.47 -11.17
N GLN A 332 10.40 7.20 -11.04
CA GLN A 332 10.97 5.86 -11.15
C GLN A 332 11.69 5.41 -9.87
N PRO A 333 11.54 4.12 -9.49
CA PRO A 333 10.60 3.15 -10.08
C PRO A 333 9.13 3.47 -9.72
N ASP A 334 8.90 4.27 -8.67
CA ASP A 334 7.59 4.70 -8.19
C ASP A 334 7.71 5.96 -7.29
N PRO A 335 6.59 6.64 -6.97
CA PRO A 335 6.57 7.89 -6.18
C PRO A 335 7.12 7.82 -4.75
N VAL A 336 7.32 6.63 -4.19
CA VAL A 336 7.85 6.45 -2.82
C VAL A 336 9.33 6.07 -2.90
N THR A 337 9.65 5.01 -3.64
CA THR A 337 11.00 4.46 -3.73
C THR A 337 11.98 5.47 -4.34
N ALA A 338 11.54 6.33 -5.26
CA ALA A 338 12.36 7.40 -5.82
C ALA A 338 12.98 8.30 -4.72
N CYS A 339 12.24 8.59 -3.66
CA CYS A 339 12.71 9.42 -2.56
C CYS A 339 13.55 8.61 -1.56
N LEU A 340 13.13 7.38 -1.28
CA LEU A 340 13.79 6.51 -0.29
C LEU A 340 15.19 6.04 -0.73
N ALA A 341 15.52 6.15 -2.01
CA ALA A 341 16.87 5.90 -2.52
C ALA A 341 17.94 6.78 -1.86
N CYS A 342 17.57 8.01 -1.48
CA CYS A 342 18.47 8.95 -0.79
C CYS A 342 18.07 9.20 0.67
N HIS A 343 16.78 9.13 1.00
CA HIS A 343 16.28 9.36 2.37
C HIS A 343 16.28 8.06 3.20
N SER A 344 17.47 7.57 3.55
CA SER A 344 17.68 6.31 4.29
C SER A 344 16.93 6.24 5.62
N ASP A 345 16.91 7.33 6.38
CA ASP A 345 16.21 7.37 7.67
C ASP A 345 14.70 7.14 7.48
N GLN A 346 14.14 7.72 6.41
CA GLN A 346 12.74 7.49 6.07
C GLN A 346 12.55 6.06 5.54
N ALA A 347 13.51 5.51 4.78
CA ALA A 347 13.44 4.13 4.35
C ALA A 347 13.38 3.15 5.54
N ASP A 348 14.08 3.47 6.64
CA ASP A 348 14.01 2.72 7.88
C ASP A 348 12.69 2.92 8.64
N GLN A 349 12.19 4.16 8.71
CA GLN A 349 10.86 4.44 9.27
C GLN A 349 9.77 3.64 8.54
N MET A 350 9.83 3.59 7.22
CA MET A 350 8.86 2.87 6.38
C MET A 350 8.88 1.33 6.55
N LYS A 351 9.77 0.78 7.40
CA LYS A 351 9.76 -0.65 7.79
C LYS A 351 8.85 -0.93 8.99
N LYS A 352 8.33 0.11 9.67
CA LYS A 352 7.47 -0.03 10.85
C LYS A 352 6.11 -0.64 10.49
N ALA A 353 5.43 -1.15 11.52
CA ALA A 353 4.18 -1.89 11.37
C ALA A 353 3.02 -1.03 10.85
N GLN A 354 2.98 0.25 11.24
CA GLN A 354 1.90 1.15 10.88
C GLN A 354 2.47 2.27 10.01
N LEU A 355 2.09 2.27 8.74
CA LEU A 355 2.52 3.28 7.78
C LEU A 355 1.40 4.28 7.55
N HIS A 356 1.76 5.55 7.46
CA HIS A 356 0.83 6.57 7.02
C HIS A 356 0.59 6.38 5.53
N GLN A 357 -0.63 5.96 5.19
CA GLN A 357 -1.02 5.57 3.83
C GLN A 357 -0.67 6.61 2.75
N PRO A 358 -0.84 7.93 2.94
CA PRO A 358 -0.45 8.94 1.95
C PRO A 358 1.04 8.86 1.61
N ALA A 359 1.91 8.72 2.61
CA ALA A 359 3.36 8.62 2.42
C ALA A 359 3.78 7.26 1.83
N ALA A 360 3.05 6.19 2.14
CA ALA A 360 3.37 4.83 1.73
C ALA A 360 2.85 4.44 0.34
N VAL A 361 1.85 5.16 -0.19
CA VAL A 361 1.16 4.78 -1.43
C VAL A 361 1.12 5.91 -2.44
N GLN A 362 0.70 7.12 -2.04
CA GLN A 362 0.60 8.25 -2.96
C GLN A 362 1.96 8.89 -3.23
N GLY A 363 2.84 8.89 -2.23
CA GLY A 363 4.22 9.36 -2.35
C GLY A 363 4.51 10.61 -1.51
N CYS A 364 5.81 10.88 -1.33
CA CYS A 364 6.28 11.97 -0.48
C CYS A 364 5.80 13.35 -0.98
N ALA A 365 5.66 13.48 -2.30
CA ALA A 365 5.20 14.70 -2.96
C ALA A 365 3.74 15.08 -2.66
N THR A 366 2.96 14.24 -1.97
CA THR A 366 1.64 14.65 -1.46
C THR A 366 1.76 15.77 -0.43
N CYS A 367 2.83 15.75 0.38
CA CYS A 367 3.08 16.72 1.45
C CYS A 367 4.28 17.62 1.18
N HIS A 368 5.27 17.12 0.43
CA HIS A 368 6.52 17.82 0.12
C HIS A 368 6.55 18.41 -1.30
N GLU A 369 7.38 19.42 -1.49
CA GLU A 369 7.72 20.05 -2.77
C GLU A 369 9.13 19.60 -3.20
N PRO A 370 9.24 18.50 -3.98
CA PRO A 370 10.53 17.83 -4.23
C PRO A 370 11.50 18.63 -5.11
N HIS A 371 11.05 19.70 -5.75
CA HIS A 371 11.88 20.58 -6.58
C HIS A 371 12.32 21.86 -5.87
N GLY A 372 12.00 22.01 -4.58
CA GLY A 372 12.18 23.27 -3.86
C GLY A 372 10.84 23.99 -3.64
N GLY A 373 10.77 24.74 -2.55
CA GLY A 373 9.55 25.44 -2.12
C GLY A 373 9.85 26.58 -1.16
N GLU A 374 8.79 27.13 -0.56
CA GLU A 374 8.88 28.31 0.31
C GLU A 374 9.02 27.98 1.81
N ASN A 375 8.61 26.77 2.18
CA ASN A 375 8.46 26.37 3.57
C ASN A 375 9.55 25.40 4.00
N GLU A 376 9.89 25.43 5.28
CA GLU A 376 10.84 24.51 5.89
C GLU A 376 10.46 23.06 5.63
N HIS A 377 11.46 22.19 5.55
CA HIS A 377 11.30 20.78 5.18
C HIS A 377 10.56 20.55 3.86
N LEU A 378 10.53 21.56 2.99
CA LEU A 378 9.87 21.52 1.68
C LEU A 378 8.36 21.25 1.79
N LEU A 379 7.71 21.63 2.88
CA LEU A 379 6.28 21.36 3.04
C LEU A 379 5.44 22.22 2.09
N ARG A 380 4.34 21.66 1.58
CA ARG A 380 3.38 22.39 0.72
C ARG A 380 2.61 23.50 1.45
N ALA A 381 2.64 23.50 2.78
CA ALA A 381 1.99 24.50 3.62
C ALA A 381 2.96 25.05 4.66
N ALA A 382 2.74 26.32 5.05
CA ALA A 382 3.61 27.06 5.96
C ALA A 382 3.66 26.51 7.39
N SER A 383 2.71 25.66 7.79
CA SER A 383 2.75 25.00 9.10
C SER A 383 2.27 23.54 9.00
N PRO A 384 2.77 22.65 9.88
CA PRO A 384 2.34 21.27 9.90
C PRO A 384 0.83 21.13 10.11
N ASN A 385 0.23 21.94 11.00
CA ASN A 385 -1.22 21.90 11.22
C ASN A 385 -1.99 22.21 9.93
N LYS A 386 -1.62 23.28 9.21
CA LYS A 386 -2.28 23.60 7.94
C LYS A 386 -2.13 22.45 6.95
N LEU A 387 -0.93 21.87 6.84
CA LEU A 387 -0.67 20.73 5.95
C LEU A 387 -1.55 19.52 6.27
N CYS A 388 -1.61 19.11 7.53
CA CYS A 388 -2.35 17.93 7.97
C CYS A 388 -3.87 18.15 7.85
N LEU A 389 -4.34 19.35 8.19
CA LEU A 389 -5.76 19.69 8.21
C LEU A 389 -6.36 19.89 6.81
N GLU A 390 -5.55 20.01 5.76
CA GLU A 390 -6.02 19.90 4.37
C GLU A 390 -6.61 18.52 4.06
N CYS A 391 -6.24 17.48 4.83
CA CYS A 391 -6.87 16.16 4.75
C CYS A 391 -7.74 15.85 5.98
N HIS A 392 -7.25 16.13 7.17
CA HIS A 392 -7.86 15.70 8.43
C HIS A 392 -8.74 16.76 9.10
N GLY A 393 -8.77 17.99 8.58
CA GLY A 393 -9.52 19.08 9.17
C GLY A 393 -11.01 19.01 8.83
N PRO A 394 -11.89 19.52 9.71
CA PRO A 394 -13.33 19.61 9.42
C PRO A 394 -13.64 20.52 8.23
N ASP A 395 -12.75 21.47 7.94
CA ASP A 395 -12.89 22.47 6.87
C ASP A 395 -12.07 22.13 5.62
N SER A 396 -11.62 20.87 5.45
CA SER A 396 -10.86 20.43 4.27
C SER A 396 -11.62 20.74 2.97
N LYS A 397 -10.98 21.50 2.07
CA LYS A 397 -11.57 21.96 0.81
C LYS A 397 -11.20 21.04 -0.34
N VAL A 398 -11.78 19.85 -0.36
CA VAL A 398 -11.60 18.88 -1.44
C VAL A 398 -12.35 19.35 -2.70
N GLN A 399 -11.63 19.56 -3.79
CA GLN A 399 -12.22 19.93 -5.09
C GLN A 399 -12.37 18.68 -5.95
N LYS A 400 -13.59 18.38 -6.41
CA LYS A 400 -13.83 17.27 -7.33
C LYS A 400 -13.52 17.67 -8.78
N LEU A 401 -12.75 16.83 -9.46
CA LEU A 401 -12.42 16.93 -10.88
C LEU A 401 -13.16 15.82 -11.63
N GLU A 402 -14.47 16.00 -11.82
CA GLU A 402 -15.40 14.99 -12.35
C GLU A 402 -14.94 14.40 -13.71
N SER A 403 -14.40 15.24 -14.61
CA SER A 403 -13.93 14.81 -15.94
C SER A 403 -12.68 13.94 -15.90
N GLU A 404 -11.94 13.96 -14.80
CA GLU A 404 -10.71 13.19 -14.62
C GLU A 404 -10.88 12.01 -13.66
N HIS A 405 -12.06 11.86 -13.02
CA HIS A 405 -12.28 10.91 -11.92
C HIS A 405 -11.25 11.06 -10.79
N LEU A 406 -10.95 12.31 -10.42
CA LEU A 406 -9.97 12.66 -9.39
C LEU A 406 -10.57 13.69 -8.42
N VAL A 407 -9.94 13.78 -7.25
CA VAL A 407 -10.09 14.92 -6.34
C VAL A 407 -8.77 15.67 -6.24
N SER A 408 -8.85 16.94 -5.87
CA SER A 408 -7.66 17.74 -5.64
C SER A 408 -7.70 18.52 -4.33
N ILE A 409 -6.52 18.73 -3.78
CA ILE A 409 -6.24 19.51 -2.58
C ILE A 409 -5.04 20.44 -2.84
N PHE A 410 -4.77 21.36 -1.90
CA PHE A 410 -3.74 22.38 -2.05
C PHE A 410 -3.91 23.20 -3.35
N ASP A 411 -5.13 23.68 -3.60
CA ASP A 411 -5.45 24.49 -4.79
C ASP A 411 -5.11 23.79 -6.11
N GLY A 412 -5.44 22.50 -6.22
CA GLY A 412 -5.23 21.72 -7.44
C GLY A 412 -3.82 21.14 -7.59
N LYS A 413 -2.87 21.51 -6.71
CA LYS A 413 -1.46 21.08 -6.81
C LYS A 413 -1.26 19.59 -6.52
N VAL A 414 -2.17 18.97 -5.78
CA VAL A 414 -2.14 17.53 -5.50
C VAL A 414 -3.45 16.92 -5.97
N LYS A 415 -3.34 15.96 -6.89
CA LYS A 415 -4.46 15.16 -7.40
C LYS A 415 -4.43 13.77 -6.78
N LEU A 416 -5.58 13.30 -6.33
CA LEU A 416 -5.76 12.03 -5.62
C LEU A 416 -6.95 11.26 -6.24
N PRO A 417 -7.02 9.93 -6.06
CA PRO A 417 -8.15 9.13 -6.56
C PRO A 417 -9.51 9.65 -6.05
N GLU A 418 -10.56 9.54 -6.87
CA GLU A 418 -11.89 10.07 -6.56
C GLU A 418 -12.42 9.69 -5.17
N LEU A 419 -12.23 8.44 -4.76
CA LEU A 419 -12.74 7.88 -3.50
C LEU A 419 -11.76 8.00 -2.34
N TYR A 420 -10.68 8.77 -2.49
CA TYR A 420 -9.61 8.84 -1.50
C TYR A 420 -10.10 9.29 -0.12
N PHE A 421 -10.95 10.32 -0.08
CA PHE A 421 -11.44 10.91 1.18
C PHE A 421 -12.48 10.07 1.91
N ASN A 422 -13.01 9.00 1.31
CA ASN A 422 -14.01 8.14 1.96
C ASN A 422 -13.47 7.39 3.19
N LYS A 423 -12.14 7.29 3.31
CA LYS A 423 -11.46 6.61 4.42
C LYS A 423 -10.61 7.56 5.28
N VAL A 424 -10.58 8.85 4.94
CA VAL A 424 -9.79 9.83 5.69
C VAL A 424 -10.55 10.19 6.96
N THR A 425 -9.88 10.09 8.11
CA THR A 425 -10.45 10.49 9.39
C THR A 425 -10.52 12.00 9.49
N VAL A 426 -11.72 12.55 9.67
CA VAL A 426 -11.94 13.97 9.97
C VAL A 426 -11.89 14.17 11.48
N LEU A 427 -11.04 15.08 11.94
CA LEU A 427 -10.79 15.32 13.36
C LEU A 427 -11.77 16.36 13.92
N PRO A 428 -12.36 16.12 15.10
CA PRO A 428 -13.29 17.06 15.74
C PRO A 428 -12.53 18.21 16.42
N ILE A 429 -11.91 19.07 15.61
CA ILE A 429 -11.10 20.20 16.06
C ILE A 429 -11.93 21.48 15.97
N LYS A 430 -11.85 22.32 17.00
CA LYS A 430 -12.45 23.65 17.01
C LYS A 430 -11.46 24.66 17.58
N TYR A 431 -11.21 25.74 16.85
CA TYR A 431 -10.31 26.83 17.28
C TYR A 431 -8.92 26.35 17.75
N GLY A 432 -8.32 25.40 17.02
CA GLY A 432 -6.98 24.88 17.35
C GLY A 432 -6.93 23.98 18.60
N ARG A 433 -8.09 23.47 19.02
CA ARG A 433 -8.25 22.57 20.18
C ARG A 433 -9.14 21.38 19.85
N GLY A 434 -8.96 20.30 20.60
CA GLY A 434 -9.65 19.02 20.39
C GLY A 434 -8.73 17.99 19.73
N HIS A 435 -9.13 16.72 19.82
CA HIS A 435 -8.37 15.53 19.47
C HIS A 435 -7.03 15.35 20.22
N PRO A 436 -6.80 14.19 20.88
CA PRO A 436 -7.76 13.11 21.16
C PRO A 436 -8.71 13.44 22.31
N VAL A 437 -8.41 14.47 23.10
CA VAL A 437 -9.21 14.90 24.26
C VAL A 437 -9.90 16.22 23.93
N GLU A 438 -11.14 16.37 24.38
CA GLU A 438 -11.91 17.60 24.20
C GLU A 438 -11.14 18.82 24.76
N ASN A 439 -11.12 19.93 24.02
CA ASN A 439 -10.43 21.18 24.37
C ASN A 439 -8.90 21.10 24.55
N HIS A 440 -8.27 19.94 24.30
CA HIS A 440 -6.82 19.78 24.37
C HIS A 440 -6.14 20.64 23.29
N PRO A 441 -5.06 21.37 23.61
CA PRO A 441 -4.34 22.17 22.62
C PRO A 441 -3.65 21.28 21.59
N ILE A 442 -3.76 21.64 20.31
CA ILE A 442 -3.03 21.04 19.19
C ILE A 442 -2.25 22.08 18.37
N SER A 443 -2.20 23.30 18.89
CA SER A 443 -1.48 24.46 18.38
C SER A 443 -0.78 25.15 19.54
N ASP A 444 0.16 26.03 19.24
CA ASP A 444 0.93 26.78 20.23
C ASP A 444 0.05 27.33 21.36
N VAL A 445 0.47 27.06 22.59
CA VAL A 445 -0.16 27.59 23.79
C VAL A 445 0.47 28.95 24.09
N MET A 446 -0.30 30.03 23.90
CA MET A 446 0.14 31.40 24.16
C MET A 446 0.00 31.77 25.64
N ASP A 447 0.81 32.73 26.09
CA ASP A 447 0.69 33.32 27.42
C ASP A 447 -0.61 34.13 27.51
N PRO A 448 -1.53 33.82 28.45
CA PRO A 448 -2.77 34.57 28.61
C PRO A 448 -2.57 36.06 28.91
N SER A 449 -1.43 36.44 29.48
CA SER A 449 -1.09 37.82 29.84
C SER A 449 -0.33 38.56 28.73
N ASP A 450 0.23 37.84 27.77
CA ASP A 450 0.97 38.38 26.63
C ASP A 450 0.88 37.44 25.43
N VAL A 451 -0.11 37.66 24.57
CA VAL A 451 -0.41 36.79 23.41
C VAL A 451 0.69 36.75 22.35
N THR A 452 1.76 37.54 22.51
CA THR A 452 2.96 37.47 21.66
C THR A 452 3.97 36.43 22.14
N LYS A 453 3.82 35.93 23.37
CA LYS A 453 4.71 34.92 23.96
C LYS A 453 4.08 33.53 23.88
N ILE A 454 4.83 32.59 23.32
CA ILE A 454 4.48 31.17 23.29
C ILE A 454 4.96 30.53 24.60
N LEU A 455 4.03 30.03 25.41
CA LEU A 455 4.35 29.22 26.60
C LEU A 455 4.79 27.81 26.23
N GLN A 456 4.14 27.22 25.23
CA GLN A 456 4.47 25.89 24.75
C GLN A 456 4.19 25.79 23.25
N ALA A 457 5.25 25.61 22.46
CA ALA A 457 5.11 25.37 21.03
C ALA A 457 4.50 23.97 20.80
N MET A 458 3.43 23.89 20.00
CA MET A 458 2.72 22.67 19.71
C MET A 458 2.15 22.68 18.29
N ASN A 459 2.25 21.53 17.63
CA ASN A 459 1.56 21.24 16.38
C ASN A 459 1.32 19.73 16.26
N CYS A 460 0.75 19.28 15.15
CA CYS A 460 0.48 17.86 14.91
C CYS A 460 1.74 16.98 15.09
N LEU A 461 2.93 17.46 14.72
CA LEU A 461 4.19 16.71 14.81
C LEU A 461 4.73 16.61 16.24
N SER A 462 4.23 17.42 17.17
CA SER A 462 4.54 17.26 18.61
C SER A 462 4.01 15.94 19.16
N CYS A 463 2.97 15.39 18.53
CA CYS A 463 2.31 14.15 18.95
C CYS A 463 2.40 13.04 17.91
N HIS A 464 2.48 13.36 16.61
CA HIS A 464 2.43 12.38 15.54
C HIS A 464 3.72 12.30 14.72
N GLN A 465 4.06 11.08 14.30
CA GLN A 465 5.05 10.80 13.27
C GLN A 465 4.34 10.66 11.91
N PRO A 466 4.52 11.59 10.97
CA PRO A 466 3.70 11.70 9.75
C PRO A 466 3.94 10.59 8.71
N HIS A 467 4.97 9.77 8.85
CA HIS A 467 5.27 8.71 7.88
C HIS A 467 4.92 7.32 8.40
N SER A 468 5.21 7.04 9.67
CA SER A 468 5.02 5.70 10.23
C SER A 468 5.18 5.65 11.76
N SER A 469 4.68 4.60 12.39
CA SER A 469 4.86 4.33 13.82
C SER A 469 4.76 2.83 14.11
N ALA A 470 5.17 2.44 15.31
CA ALA A 470 4.83 1.14 15.85
C ALA A 470 3.32 0.99 16.14
N GLN A 471 2.58 2.09 16.34
CA GLN A 471 1.18 2.09 16.80
C GLN A 471 0.20 2.68 15.77
N PRO A 472 -1.06 2.23 15.73
CA PRO A 472 -2.03 2.66 14.70
C PRO A 472 -2.33 4.17 14.69
N SER A 473 -2.17 4.85 15.83
CA SER A 473 -2.40 6.29 15.96
C SER A 473 -1.21 7.15 15.53
N LEU A 474 -0.15 6.55 14.99
CA LEU A 474 1.04 7.24 14.49
C LEU A 474 1.70 8.17 15.52
N LEU A 475 1.73 7.79 16.81
CA LEU A 475 2.30 8.65 17.85
C LEU A 475 3.82 8.71 17.78
N VAL A 476 4.38 9.86 18.13
CA VAL A 476 5.83 10.01 18.36
C VAL A 476 6.26 9.13 19.55
N LYS A 477 7.52 8.69 19.54
CA LYS A 477 8.19 7.84 20.56
C LYS A 477 7.79 6.36 20.60
N ASP A 478 6.97 5.87 19.65
CA ASP A 478 6.65 4.45 19.43
C ASP A 478 6.33 3.63 20.71
N GLN A 479 5.80 4.27 21.74
CA GLN A 479 5.56 3.57 23.01
C GLN A 479 4.40 2.58 22.88
N PRO A 480 4.47 1.43 23.56
CA PRO A 480 3.39 0.45 23.56
C PRO A 480 2.12 0.94 24.29
N ASN A 481 2.25 1.91 25.18
CA ASN A 481 1.14 2.48 25.95
C ASN A 481 0.96 3.97 25.66
N ASN A 482 -0.18 4.34 25.06
CA ASN A 482 -0.51 5.73 24.75
C ASN A 482 -0.55 6.63 25.99
N MET A 483 -0.85 6.11 27.19
CA MET A 483 -0.82 6.92 28.41
C MET A 483 0.61 7.38 28.77
N ALA A 484 1.62 6.56 28.46
CA ALA A 484 3.02 6.94 28.66
C ALA A 484 3.42 8.15 27.80
N PHE A 485 2.80 8.31 26.63
CA PHE A 485 2.98 9.51 25.81
C PHE A 485 2.44 10.76 26.51
N CYS A 486 1.20 10.71 27.01
CA CYS A 486 0.55 11.83 27.70
C CYS A 486 1.37 12.30 28.91
N MET A 487 1.93 11.34 29.67
CA MET A 487 2.78 11.64 30.83
C MET A 487 4.08 12.35 30.47
N SER A 488 4.52 12.31 29.21
CA SER A 488 5.72 13.04 28.79
C SER A 488 5.55 14.56 28.72
N CYS A 489 4.31 15.05 28.70
CA CYS A 489 3.97 16.47 28.80
C CYS A 489 3.25 16.80 30.11
N HIS A 490 2.51 15.84 30.68
CA HIS A 490 1.75 16.00 31.91
C HIS A 490 2.40 15.26 33.09
N THR A 491 3.56 15.72 33.52
CA THR A 491 4.36 15.11 34.59
C THR A 491 3.63 15.00 35.94
N ASN A 492 2.57 15.80 36.13
CA ASN A 492 1.81 15.88 37.38
C ASN A 492 0.60 14.93 37.43
N LEU A 493 0.35 14.12 36.38
CA LEU A 493 -0.76 13.14 36.39
C LEU A 493 -0.52 11.93 37.31
N VAL A 494 0.69 11.77 37.86
CA VAL A 494 1.07 10.66 38.76
C VAL A 494 1.25 11.16 40.20
N GLY A 495 0.26 11.89 40.71
CA GLY A 495 0.18 12.24 42.14
C GLY A 495 -0.39 11.14 43.04
N GLY A 496 -0.50 9.89 42.57
CA GLY A 496 -1.24 8.84 43.30
C GLY A 496 -0.93 7.39 42.98
N LEU A 497 0.17 7.05 42.30
CA LEU A 497 0.66 5.67 42.23
C LEU A 497 2.14 5.64 42.58
N ASP A 498 2.46 4.75 43.50
CA ASP A 498 3.63 4.74 44.35
C ASP A 498 4.98 4.92 43.64
N LYS A 499 5.87 5.60 44.36
CA LYS A 499 7.32 5.56 44.18
C LYS A 499 7.79 4.11 44.33
N GLY A 500 7.86 3.35 43.24
CA GLY A 500 8.34 1.98 43.26
C GLY A 500 8.78 1.50 41.87
N ALA A 501 10.10 1.35 41.72
CA ALA A 501 10.82 0.68 40.62
C ALA A 501 10.87 1.41 39.26
N ALA A 502 11.97 2.13 39.04
CA ALA A 502 12.47 2.42 37.70
C ALA A 502 13.02 1.13 37.06
N PRO A 503 12.57 0.73 35.86
CA PRO A 503 13.29 -0.27 35.08
C PRO A 503 14.58 0.38 34.54
N LYS A 504 15.72 -0.25 34.83
CA LYS A 504 17.05 0.18 34.35
C LYS A 504 17.05 0.26 32.83
N GLY A 505 17.31 1.45 32.29
CA GLY A 505 17.43 1.68 30.85
C GLY A 505 18.70 1.03 30.26
N GLN A 506 18.57 0.54 29.02
CA GLN A 506 19.72 0.37 28.13
C GLN A 506 20.18 1.75 27.63
N PRO A 507 21.49 1.99 27.45
CA PRO A 507 22.00 3.29 27.06
C PRO A 507 21.62 3.61 25.62
N GLN A 508 20.95 4.75 25.43
CA GLN A 508 20.73 5.36 24.13
C GLN A 508 22.00 6.11 23.71
N ASN A 509 22.46 5.85 22.49
CA ASN A 509 23.60 6.51 21.87
C ASN A 509 23.36 8.02 21.78
N ALA A 510 24.31 8.79 22.28
CA ALA A 510 24.38 10.24 22.11
C ALA A 510 24.70 10.61 20.65
N PRO A 511 24.21 11.75 20.14
CA PRO A 511 24.60 12.25 18.82
C PRO A 511 26.07 12.70 18.82
N PRO A 512 26.85 12.44 17.74
CA PRO A 512 28.22 12.92 17.67
C PRO A 512 28.23 14.46 17.59
N LYS A 513 28.97 15.09 18.51
CA LYS A 513 29.31 16.50 18.44
C LYS A 513 30.26 16.73 17.27
N GLY A 514 30.05 17.83 16.54
CA GLY A 514 30.88 18.27 15.42
C GLY A 514 32.36 18.32 15.80
N GLY A 515 33.19 17.73 14.94
CA GLY A 515 34.64 17.76 15.02
C GLY A 515 35.20 18.74 14.00
N ASP A 516 36.16 19.53 14.47
CA ASP A 516 36.90 20.58 13.78
C ASP A 516 37.50 20.18 12.43
N GLN A 517 37.50 21.14 11.51
CA GLN A 517 38.31 21.12 10.29
C GLN A 517 39.81 21.10 10.64
N PRO A 518 40.63 20.24 10.02
CA PRO A 518 42.08 20.40 10.07
C PRO A 518 42.53 21.41 9.01
N LYS A 519 43.27 22.42 9.50
CA LYS A 519 44.03 23.40 8.70
C LYS A 519 45.03 22.69 7.78
N ALA A 520 45.17 23.27 6.59
CA ALA A 520 46.21 23.00 5.61
C ALA A 520 47.62 23.11 6.22
N ILE A 521 48.49 22.17 5.84
CA ILE A 521 49.94 22.33 5.92
C ILE A 521 50.47 22.22 4.50
N GLN A 522 51.10 23.31 4.05
CA GLN A 522 51.90 23.40 2.83
C GLN A 522 53.06 22.41 2.88
N LYS A 523 53.23 21.64 1.81
CA LYS A 523 54.49 21.46 1.09
C LYS A 523 54.24 20.92 -0.30
#